data_AF-A0A1M2Z8R1-F1
#
_entry.id   AF-A0A1M2Z8R1-F1
#
_cell.length_a   1.000
_cell.length_b   1.000
_cell.length_c   1.000
_cell.angle_alpha   90.00
_cell.angle_beta   90.00
_cell.angle_gamma   90.00
#
_symmetry.space_group_name_H-M   'P 1'
#
loop_
_entity.id
_entity.type
_entity.pdbx_description
1 polymer ?
#
loop_
_entity_poly.entity_id
_entity_poly.type
_entity_poly.pdbx_seq_one_letter_code
_entity_poly.pdbx_strand_id
1 'polypeptide(L)'
;MYNSESELVNKFIDVLLNDTIWDVQTISTEFNYLRGKTDIVILSSNNEVIAVEAKLSKWRNALHQAYRNKCFADKSYVLLPLETAETAAKYKVEFKKRGIGICCIEENRVTIFEEAITDEPLQPWLRQIAIKHALEE
;
A
#
# COMPACT_ATOMS: atom_id res chain seq x y z
N MET A 1 15.12 6.65 -11.84
CA MET A 1 14.35 5.48 -12.29
C MET A 1 14.74 4.32 -11.39
N TYR A 2 13.78 3.57 -10.84
CA TYR A 2 14.06 2.49 -9.89
C TYR A 2 14.50 1.22 -10.63
N ASN A 3 15.50 0.51 -10.12
CA ASN A 3 16.03 -0.71 -10.73
C ASN A 3 15.33 -1.97 -10.20
N SER A 4 14.63 -1.89 -9.06
CA SER A 4 13.90 -3.01 -8.45
C SER A 4 12.69 -2.54 -7.64
N GLU A 5 11.78 -3.46 -7.34
CA GLU A 5 10.63 -3.20 -6.44
C GLU A 5 11.11 -2.92 -5.01
N SER A 6 12.15 -3.62 -4.54
CA SER A 6 12.77 -3.34 -3.23
C SER A 6 13.36 -1.94 -3.12
N GLU A 7 13.97 -1.43 -4.20
CA GLU A 7 14.48 -0.04 -4.23
C GLU A 7 13.33 0.98 -4.11
N LEU A 8 12.21 0.72 -4.78
CA LEU A 8 11.00 1.54 -4.68
C LEU A 8 10.41 1.50 -3.26
N VAL A 9 10.31 0.31 -2.67
CA VAL A 9 9.82 0.12 -1.29
C VAL A 9 10.69 0.87 -0.29
N ASN A 10 12.01 0.68 -0.34
CA ASN A 10 12.93 1.35 0.59
C ASN A 10 12.83 2.88 0.46
N LYS A 11 12.84 3.39 -0.78
CA LYS A 11 12.71 4.84 -1.01
C LYS A 11 11.36 5.37 -0.51
N PHE A 12 10.29 4.58 -0.65
CA PHE A 12 8.97 4.94 -0.16
C PHE A 12 8.93 5.04 1.35
N ILE A 13 9.50 4.06 2.06
CA ILE A 13 9.58 4.07 3.52
C ILE A 13 10.37 5.29 4.00
N ASP A 14 11.54 5.58 3.41
CA ASP A 14 12.36 6.75 3.77
C ASP A 14 11.60 8.07 3.61
N VAL A 15 10.80 8.18 2.55
CA VAL A 15 9.96 9.36 2.29
C VAL A 15 8.80 9.43 3.27
N LEU A 16 8.10 8.32 3.47
CA LEU A 16 6.90 8.25 4.31
C LEU A 16 7.21 8.54 5.78
N LEU A 17 8.40 8.17 6.29
CA LEU A 17 8.85 8.51 7.65
C LEU A 17 8.98 10.03 7.88
N ASN A 18 9.08 10.82 6.81
CA ASN A 18 9.14 12.29 6.86
C ASN A 18 7.83 12.95 6.36
N ASP A 19 6.81 12.15 6.08
CA ASP A 19 5.51 12.59 5.58
C ASP A 19 4.45 12.41 6.68
N THR A 20 3.33 13.13 6.57
CA THR A 20 2.21 13.08 7.53
C THR A 20 0.95 12.49 6.92
N ILE A 21 0.97 12.11 5.63
CA ILE A 21 -0.21 11.73 4.86
C ILE A 21 -1.06 10.62 5.51
N TRP A 22 -0.45 9.71 6.25
CA TRP A 22 -1.13 8.59 6.92
C TRP A 22 -0.85 8.49 8.42
N ASP A 23 -0.29 9.53 9.03
CA ASP A 23 0.00 9.59 10.48
C ASP A 23 0.58 8.26 11.01
N VAL A 24 1.73 7.89 10.46
CA VAL A 24 2.33 6.56 10.62
C VAL A 24 2.79 6.34 12.06
N GLN A 25 2.31 5.26 12.68
CA GLN A 25 2.82 4.77 13.96
C GLN A 25 3.98 3.78 13.75
N THR A 26 3.78 2.79 12.87
CA THR A 26 4.82 1.81 12.54
C THR A 26 4.66 1.31 11.10
N ILE A 27 5.77 0.85 10.52
CA ILE A 27 5.86 0.29 9.18
C ILE A 27 6.56 -1.06 9.31
N SER A 28 5.99 -2.06 8.66
CA SER A 28 6.61 -3.37 8.47
C SER A 28 6.61 -3.75 7.01
N THR A 29 7.46 -4.69 6.65
CA THR A 29 7.58 -5.19 5.27
C THR A 29 7.29 -6.68 5.17
N GLU A 30 7.05 -7.17 3.95
CA GLU A 30 7.02 -8.60 3.65
C GLU A 30 6.02 -9.43 4.51
N PHE A 31 4.82 -8.89 4.73
CA PHE A 31 3.77 -9.57 5.50
C PHE A 31 3.21 -10.77 4.75
N ASN A 32 3.54 -11.98 5.22
CA ASN A 32 3.11 -13.25 4.63
C ASN A 32 1.82 -13.77 5.28
N TYR A 33 0.87 -14.21 4.46
CA TYR A 33 -0.38 -14.83 4.89
C TYR A 33 -0.80 -15.95 3.93
N LEU A 34 -1.79 -16.76 4.32
CA LEU A 34 -2.16 -17.98 3.59
C LEU A 34 -2.43 -17.78 2.08
N ARG A 35 -2.86 -16.58 1.68
CA ARG A 35 -3.28 -16.27 0.30
C ARG A 35 -2.33 -15.34 -0.43
N GLY A 36 -1.18 -15.00 0.15
CA GLY A 36 -0.19 -14.15 -0.50
C GLY A 36 0.79 -13.49 0.45
N LYS A 37 1.49 -12.50 -0.09
CA LYS A 37 2.41 -11.64 0.63
C LYS A 37 2.05 -10.19 0.27
N THR A 38 2.16 -9.29 1.23
CA THR A 38 2.06 -7.84 1.03
C THR A 38 3.43 -7.22 1.24
N ASP A 39 3.83 -6.31 0.36
CA ASP A 39 5.18 -5.72 0.43
C ASP A 39 5.35 -4.81 1.65
N ILE A 40 4.34 -4.00 1.98
CA ILE A 40 4.38 -3.07 3.11
C ILE A 40 3.04 -3.09 3.87
N VAL A 41 3.12 -3.14 5.20
CA VAL A 41 2.00 -2.92 6.11
C VAL A 41 2.31 -1.73 7.02
N ILE A 42 1.41 -0.77 7.04
CA ILE A 42 1.51 0.44 7.86
C ILE A 42 0.40 0.37 8.89
N LEU A 43 0.75 0.64 10.14
CA LEU A 43 -0.20 0.94 11.19
C LEU A 43 -0.14 2.43 11.46
N SER A 44 -1.27 3.12 11.34
CA SER A 44 -1.39 4.53 11.66
C SER A 44 -1.76 4.74 13.14
N SER A 45 -1.57 5.96 13.64
CA SER A 45 -1.87 6.36 15.02
C SER A 45 -3.34 6.20 15.42
N ASN A 46 -4.26 6.18 14.45
CA ASN A 46 -5.70 5.90 14.67
C ASN A 46 -6.05 4.40 14.58
N ASN A 47 -5.04 3.51 14.63
CA ASN A 47 -5.14 2.06 14.48
C ASN A 47 -5.64 1.57 13.12
N GLU A 48 -5.60 2.37 12.04
CA GLU A 48 -5.90 1.86 10.69
C GLU A 48 -4.71 1.03 10.15
N VAL A 49 -5.01 -0.10 9.53
CA VAL A 49 -4.04 -0.93 8.82
C VAL A 49 -4.10 -0.58 7.34
N ILE A 50 -2.98 -0.08 6.81
CA ILE A 50 -2.83 0.28 5.39
C ILE A 50 -1.88 -0.71 4.74
N ALA A 51 -2.36 -1.43 3.72
CA ALA A 51 -1.54 -2.36 2.93
C ALA A 51 -1.11 -1.72 1.61
N VAL A 52 0.19 -1.76 1.31
CA VAL A 52 0.75 -1.21 0.07
C VAL A 52 1.45 -2.31 -0.72
N GLU A 53 1.08 -2.44 -1.99
CA GLU A 53 1.73 -3.35 -2.95
C GLU A 53 2.56 -2.56 -3.95
N ALA A 54 3.85 -2.85 -4.09
CA ALA A 54 4.76 -2.13 -4.96
C ALA A 54 4.92 -2.81 -6.31
N LYS A 55 4.91 -2.04 -7.41
CA LYS A 55 5.21 -2.57 -8.75
C LYS A 55 5.91 -1.53 -9.62
N LEU A 56 6.93 -1.96 -10.37
CA LEU A 56 7.58 -1.06 -11.33
C LEU A 56 6.73 -0.79 -12.57
N SER A 57 5.98 -1.79 -13.05
CA SER A 57 5.28 -1.69 -14.35
C SER A 57 3.95 -2.45 -14.42
N LYS A 58 3.86 -3.66 -13.83
CA LYS A 58 2.67 -4.54 -13.92
C LYS A 58 1.54 -4.12 -12.97
N TRP A 59 1.10 -2.87 -13.05
CA TRP A 59 0.14 -2.27 -12.11
C TRP A 59 -1.20 -3.02 -12.03
N ARG A 60 -1.65 -3.71 -13.10
CA ARG A 60 -2.85 -4.55 -13.04
C ARG A 60 -2.71 -5.73 -12.09
N ASN A 61 -1.54 -6.36 -12.06
CA ASN A 61 -1.26 -7.44 -11.10
C ASN A 61 -1.26 -6.88 -9.68
N ALA A 62 -0.64 -5.72 -9.48
CA ALA A 62 -0.59 -5.06 -8.19
C ALA A 62 -1.99 -4.65 -7.71
N LEU A 63 -2.87 -4.19 -8.61
CA LEU A 63 -4.29 -3.93 -8.30
C LEU A 63 -5.01 -5.19 -7.80
N HIS A 64 -4.77 -6.35 -8.42
CA HIS A 64 -5.32 -7.61 -7.94
C HIS A 64 -4.75 -8.03 -6.58
N GLN A 65 -3.45 -7.80 -6.34
CA GLN A 65 -2.78 -8.07 -5.08
C GLN A 65 -3.34 -7.17 -3.96
N ALA A 66 -3.36 -5.86 -4.17
CA ALA A 66 -3.95 -4.88 -3.26
C ALA A 66 -5.43 -5.17 -2.95
N TYR A 67 -6.21 -5.59 -3.95
CA TYR A 67 -7.60 -6.01 -3.71
C TYR A 67 -7.71 -7.21 -2.75
N ARG A 68 -6.78 -8.17 -2.79
CA ARG A 68 -6.75 -9.26 -1.81
C ARG A 68 -6.36 -8.76 -0.42
N ASN A 69 -5.52 -7.75 -0.32
CA ASN A 69 -5.06 -7.21 0.95
C ASN A 69 -6.19 -6.53 1.75
N LYS A 70 -7.30 -6.15 1.11
CA LYS A 70 -8.56 -5.75 1.79
C LYS A 70 -9.15 -6.82 2.71
N CYS A 71 -8.66 -8.07 2.65
CA CYS A 71 -9.07 -9.06 3.63
C CYS A 71 -8.56 -8.75 5.04
N PHE A 72 -7.47 -7.99 5.20
CA PHE A 72 -6.92 -7.63 6.51
C PHE A 72 -6.70 -6.13 6.71
N ALA A 73 -6.55 -5.36 5.63
CA ALA A 73 -6.27 -3.94 5.69
C ALA A 73 -7.55 -3.09 5.62
N ASP A 74 -7.57 -2.02 6.41
CA ASP A 74 -8.63 -1.00 6.40
C ASP A 74 -8.56 -0.18 5.10
N LYS A 75 -7.35 0.10 4.60
CA LYS A 75 -7.09 0.70 3.28
C LYS A 75 -6.07 -0.11 2.50
N SER A 76 -6.14 -0.09 1.17
CA SER A 76 -5.08 -0.69 0.34
C SER A 76 -4.72 0.13 -0.88
N TYR A 77 -3.42 0.22 -1.13
CA TYR A 77 -2.81 1.03 -2.17
C TYR A 77 -1.89 0.22 -3.08
N VAL A 78 -1.77 0.68 -4.32
CA VAL A 78 -0.68 0.29 -5.21
C VAL A 78 0.36 1.42 -5.25
N LEU A 79 1.60 1.09 -4.93
CA LEU A 79 2.75 1.97 -5.05
C LEU A 79 3.45 1.76 -6.40
N LEU A 80 3.57 2.83 -7.18
CA LEU A 80 4.15 2.79 -8.53
C LEU A 80 5.20 3.90 -8.71
N PRO A 81 6.19 3.73 -9.62
CA PRO A 81 6.94 4.86 -10.15
C PRO A 81 6.00 5.89 -10.80
N LEU A 82 6.36 7.17 -10.77
CA LEU A 82 5.51 8.28 -11.25
C LEU A 82 4.90 8.03 -12.64
N GLU A 83 5.71 7.72 -13.65
CA GLU A 83 5.22 7.44 -15.01
C GLU A 83 4.23 6.26 -15.08
N THR A 84 4.45 5.23 -14.26
CA THR A 84 3.56 4.07 -14.15
C THR A 84 2.28 4.44 -13.41
N ALA A 85 2.36 5.28 -12.38
CA ALA A 85 1.21 5.82 -11.64
C ALA A 85 0.31 6.68 -12.55
N GLU A 86 0.89 7.60 -13.32
CA GLU A 86 0.18 8.41 -14.32
C GLU A 86 -0.54 7.53 -15.35
N THR A 87 0.12 6.45 -15.80
CA THR A 87 -0.47 5.48 -16.71
C THR A 87 -1.62 4.72 -16.06
N ALA A 88 -1.46 4.26 -14.82
CA ALA A 88 -2.50 3.55 -14.08
C ALA A 88 -3.70 4.45 -13.76
N ALA A 89 -3.47 5.74 -13.45
CA ALA A 89 -4.50 6.72 -13.13
C ALA A 89 -5.45 6.98 -14.32
N LYS A 90 -5.01 6.77 -15.56
CA LYS A 90 -5.89 6.77 -16.75
C LYS A 90 -6.98 5.70 -16.66
N TYR A 91 -6.77 4.64 -15.87
CA TYR A 91 -7.69 3.54 -15.61
C TYR A 91 -8.33 3.62 -14.21
N LYS A 92 -8.41 4.80 -13.58
CA LYS A 92 -8.96 5.00 -12.22
C LYS A 92 -10.32 4.34 -11.96
N VAL A 93 -11.16 4.15 -12.97
CA VAL A 93 -12.45 3.45 -12.83
C VAL A 93 -12.24 2.01 -12.32
N GLU A 94 -11.17 1.33 -12.75
CA GLU A 94 -10.84 -0.02 -12.28
C GLU A 94 -10.43 -0.07 -10.81
N PHE A 95 -9.75 0.98 -10.34
CA PHE A 95 -9.31 1.18 -8.96
C PHE A 95 -10.49 1.52 -8.05
N LYS A 96 -11.31 2.50 -8.45
CA LYS A 96 -12.54 2.90 -7.74
C LYS A 96 -13.50 1.75 -7.53
N LYS A 97 -13.75 0.94 -8.57
CA LYS A 97 -14.62 -0.24 -8.49
C LYS A 97 -14.15 -1.26 -7.44
N ARG A 98 -12.87 -1.26 -7.10
CA ARG A 98 -12.24 -2.18 -6.12
C ARG A 98 -11.95 -1.49 -4.79
N GLY A 99 -12.15 -0.17 -4.69
CA GLY A 99 -11.79 0.65 -3.54
C GLY A 99 -10.29 0.64 -3.24
N ILE A 100 -9.44 0.58 -4.27
CA ILE A 100 -7.98 0.54 -4.15
C ILE A 100 -7.40 1.88 -4.57
N GLY A 101 -6.47 2.40 -3.78
CA GLY A 101 -5.78 3.66 -4.08
C GLY A 101 -4.54 3.48 -4.95
N ILE A 102 -4.05 4.58 -5.50
CA ILE A 102 -2.79 4.67 -6.25
C ILE A 102 -1.92 5.71 -5.57
N CYS A 103 -0.71 5.34 -5.21
CA CYS A 103 0.29 6.29 -4.73
C CYS A 103 1.63 6.16 -5.45
N CYS A 104 2.42 7.22 -5.41
CA CYS A 104 3.80 7.24 -5.87
C CYS A 104 4.63 8.17 -4.98
N ILE A 105 5.92 8.26 -5.31
CA ILE A 105 6.83 9.26 -4.74
C ILE A 105 7.05 10.36 -5.78
N GLU A 106 6.72 11.58 -5.42
CA GLU A 106 6.95 12.79 -6.23
C GLU A 106 7.59 13.86 -5.35
N GLU A 107 8.66 14.50 -5.82
CA GLU A 107 9.37 15.56 -5.06
C GLU A 107 9.71 15.20 -3.60
N ASN A 108 10.06 13.92 -3.36
CA ASN A 108 10.37 13.38 -2.03
C ASN A 108 9.19 13.45 -1.04
N ARG A 109 7.97 13.29 -1.54
CA ARG A 109 6.73 13.14 -0.78
C ARG A 109 5.90 12.00 -1.35
N VAL A 110 4.99 11.47 -0.55
CA VAL A 110 4.00 10.50 -1.05
C VAL A 110 2.86 11.27 -1.72
N THR A 111 2.62 11.02 -3.00
CA THR A 111 1.50 11.61 -3.75
C THR A 111 0.46 10.55 -4.02
N ILE A 112 -0.80 10.86 -3.70
CA ILE A 112 -1.96 10.00 -3.96
C ILE A 112 -2.65 10.46 -5.25
N PHE A 113 -2.68 9.57 -6.24
CA PHE A 113 -3.40 9.79 -7.51
C PHE A 113 -4.87 9.38 -7.41
N GLU A 114 -5.17 8.40 -6.55
CA GLU A 114 -6.52 7.95 -6.24
C GLU A 114 -6.54 7.47 -4.78
N GLU A 115 -7.48 7.98 -3.98
CA GLU A 115 -7.61 7.61 -2.57
C GLU A 115 -8.24 6.22 -2.45
N ALA A 116 -7.73 5.40 -1.52
CA ALA A 116 -8.35 4.12 -1.20
C ALA A 116 -9.63 4.33 -0.39
N ILE A 117 -10.61 3.44 -0.57
CA ILE A 117 -11.78 3.44 0.31
C ILE A 117 -11.40 2.76 1.62
N THR A 118 -11.67 3.42 2.75
CA THR A 118 -11.63 2.78 4.07
C THR A 118 -12.82 1.86 4.22
N ASP A 119 -12.57 0.58 4.50
CA ASP A 119 -13.60 -0.41 4.80
C ASP A 119 -13.15 -1.30 5.97
N GLU A 120 -14.12 -1.91 6.68
CA GLU A 120 -13.77 -2.96 7.63
C GLU A 120 -13.19 -4.18 6.90
N PRO A 121 -12.07 -4.74 7.37
CA PRO A 121 -11.43 -5.86 6.70
C PRO A 121 -12.27 -7.13 6.81
N LEU A 122 -12.34 -7.88 5.71
CA LEU A 122 -13.16 -9.10 5.61
C LEU A 122 -12.77 -10.18 6.63
N GLN A 123 -11.55 -10.14 7.13
CA GLN A 123 -10.97 -11.09 8.09
C GLN A 123 -10.33 -10.33 9.25
N PRO A 124 -11.12 -9.90 10.25
CA PRO A 124 -10.61 -9.15 11.41
C PRO A 124 -9.50 -9.86 12.18
N TRP A 125 -9.50 -11.20 12.21
CA TRP A 125 -8.44 -11.98 12.84
C TRP A 125 -7.09 -11.83 12.12
N LEU A 126 -7.09 -11.74 10.79
CA LEU A 126 -5.87 -11.55 10.00
C LEU A 126 -5.33 -10.12 10.16
N ARG A 127 -6.22 -9.14 10.33
CA ARG A 127 -5.86 -7.77 10.71
C ARG A 127 -5.07 -7.74 12.02
N GLN A 128 -5.49 -8.50 13.04
CA GLN A 128 -4.76 -8.58 14.31
C GLN A 128 -3.36 -9.17 14.13
N ILE A 129 -3.22 -10.16 13.24
CA ILE A 129 -1.90 -10.73 12.89
C ILE A 129 -1.04 -9.69 12.18
N ALA A 130 -1.60 -8.92 11.25
CA ALA A 130 -0.89 -7.84 10.55
C ALA A 130 -0.43 -6.74 11.51
N ILE A 131 -1.27 -6.35 12.48
CA ILE A 131 -0.92 -5.38 13.53
C ILE A 131 0.22 -5.93 14.40
N LYS A 132 0.12 -7.19 14.83
CA LYS A 132 1.17 -7.83 15.62
C LYS A 132 2.49 -7.85 14.86
N HIS A 133 2.47 -8.25 13.58
CA HIS A 133 3.63 -8.21 12.70
C HIS A 133 4.24 -6.81 12.64
N ALA A 134 3.41 -5.78 12.46
CA ALA A 134 3.88 -4.40 12.38
C ALA A 134 4.51 -3.85 13.68
N LEU A 135 4.14 -4.40 14.84
CA LEU A 135 4.65 -3.98 16.15
C LEU A 135 5.86 -4.79 16.62
N GLU A 136 6.18 -5.91 15.97
CA GLU A 136 7.27 -6.81 16.35
C GLU A 136 8.53 -6.70 15.47
N GLU A 137 8.47 -6.01 14.32
CA GLU A 137 9.63 -5.60 13.50
C GLU A 137 10.33 -4.35 14.07
#